data_AF-A0CLZ4-F1
#
_entry.id   AF-A0CLZ4-F1
#
_cell.length_a   1.000
_cell.length_b   1.000
_cell.length_c   1.000
_cell.angle_alpha   90.00
_cell.angle_beta   90.00
_cell.angle_gamma   90.00
#
_symmetry.space_group_name_H-M   'P 1'
#
loop_
_entity.id
_entity.type
_entity.pdbx_description
1 polymer ?
#
loop_
_entity_poly.entity_id
_entity_poly.type
_entity_poly.pdbx_seq_one_letter_code
_entity_poly.pdbx_strand_id
1 'polypeptide(L)'
;MLTLDNFNQTSHKQPILNSPRSIEACQRCGVLTEELIKISIKELKQRNPDLRLNKQGWKILWRHHEIRRQETLQLCREERKQIIIQNQDEHQTNLQYDDYAIQVQNELDQVEIEKIQERTKREIQQMQHFQKLQQEINEKSQQKQLKKQQKEYQRQQELQLHKMKQEQDKIRRDQEKKLKEQLEEQRQKQIALEQYQKEQERAQQEIKKHQELQEEHRRKEEQQKLKQQQFRQQLQNKDLQHEMEQQYKKELLQFKEKERQAKLLQQQQERAQASKFAQEELAQKLLQVKEQQQYKLMKMQEEFQNKQIQSEHQRQLFEQAQHQKFMEIQNKVLLQKEKMLKSAEKCKQKQEIKQEINISKQKQKNERIKLLQEQKLVEHQQKLEQQEIEEKQIKQKVEELQNTNKDQRVELNQKLILKDFMIKEKQLEKKQLLEQIKLQGNQKMKNKKLALEKLYQKQLMERQLLKASYNEKLKWNESLKISHYQNEQNWNLDLRPSTGLSKSSFDIPRVQSALNKKMEKEETRVNEFLKNPQKRQEFQELEEIQHQEMIQLIEYEQKLEEERERTMFQIENYQEQMRLEKIFEIERKQAQKNIRNLQIKHDYQIEELLST
;
A
#
# COMPACT_ATOMS: atom_id res chain seq x y z
N MET A 1 60.49 -15.56 -18.66
CA MET A 1 59.94 -14.21 -18.87
C MET A 1 58.42 -14.33 -18.96
N LEU A 2 57.69 -13.48 -18.23
CA LEU A 2 56.23 -13.43 -18.18
C LEU A 2 55.73 -12.42 -19.22
N THR A 3 54.97 -12.92 -20.19
CA THR A 3 54.34 -12.18 -21.30
C THR A 3 52.82 -12.28 -21.20
N LEU A 4 52.11 -11.46 -21.97
CA LEU A 4 50.65 -11.53 -22.12
C LEU A 4 50.14 -12.91 -22.61
N ASP A 5 51.00 -13.77 -23.15
CA ASP A 5 50.65 -15.11 -23.62
C ASP A 5 50.74 -16.15 -22.50
N ASN A 6 51.69 -16.01 -21.56
CA ASN A 6 52.08 -17.06 -20.60
C ASN A 6 51.99 -16.67 -19.11
N PHE A 7 51.58 -15.44 -18.77
CA PHE A 7 51.39 -15.04 -17.38
C PHE A 7 50.22 -15.76 -16.70
N ASN A 8 50.33 -15.97 -15.39
CA ASN A 8 49.26 -16.61 -14.61
C ASN A 8 48.15 -15.60 -14.29
N GLN A 9 47.05 -15.68 -15.03
CA GLN A 9 45.86 -14.83 -14.88
C GLN A 9 45.16 -14.91 -13.51
N THR A 10 45.56 -15.78 -12.59
CA THR A 10 44.99 -15.86 -11.22
C THR A 10 46.00 -15.53 -10.11
N SER A 11 47.22 -15.09 -10.45
CA SER A 11 48.28 -14.80 -9.49
C SER A 11 48.54 -13.31 -9.34
N HIS A 12 48.21 -12.76 -8.17
CA HIS A 12 48.58 -11.39 -7.77
C HIS A 12 50.05 -11.23 -7.33
N LYS A 13 50.88 -12.27 -7.43
CA LYS A 13 52.33 -12.15 -7.14
C LYS A 13 53.02 -11.33 -8.24
N GLN A 14 53.57 -10.17 -7.87
CA GLN A 14 54.42 -9.39 -8.76
C GLN A 14 55.81 -10.03 -8.96
N PRO A 15 56.49 -9.76 -10.08
CA PRO A 15 56.01 -9.02 -11.24
C PRO A 15 55.01 -9.85 -12.07
N ILE A 16 53.84 -9.28 -12.36
CA ILE A 16 52.74 -9.96 -13.07
C ILE A 16 53.12 -10.20 -14.54
N LEU A 17 53.71 -9.17 -15.15
CA LEU A 17 54.39 -9.21 -16.44
C LEU A 17 55.82 -8.71 -16.23
N ASN A 18 56.81 -9.30 -16.92
CA ASN A 18 58.20 -8.83 -16.89
C ASN A 18 58.87 -8.80 -18.27
N SER A 19 58.08 -8.93 -19.34
CA SER A 19 58.50 -8.67 -20.72
C SER A 19 58.25 -7.20 -21.06
N PRO A 20 59.27 -6.39 -21.42
CA PRO A 20 59.07 -4.97 -21.75
C PRO A 20 57.99 -4.74 -22.82
N ARG A 21 58.02 -5.50 -23.92
CA ARG A 21 57.00 -5.46 -24.99
C ARG A 21 55.58 -5.83 -24.53
N SER A 22 55.43 -6.50 -23.38
CA SER A 22 54.11 -6.76 -22.78
C SER A 22 53.64 -5.62 -21.87
N ILE A 23 54.57 -4.97 -21.17
CA ILE A 23 54.28 -3.79 -20.34
C ILE A 23 53.96 -2.59 -21.24
N GLU A 24 54.76 -2.38 -22.30
CA GLU A 24 54.53 -1.38 -23.33
C GLU A 24 53.17 -1.56 -24.02
N ALA A 25 52.78 -2.79 -24.37
CA ALA A 25 51.47 -3.06 -24.96
C ALA A 25 50.32 -2.67 -24.01
N CYS A 26 50.43 -2.97 -22.71
CA CYS A 26 49.44 -2.55 -21.72
C CYS A 26 49.38 -1.01 -21.62
N GLN A 27 50.54 -0.34 -21.64
CA GLN A 27 50.63 1.13 -21.64
C GLN A 27 50.01 1.75 -22.90
N ARG A 28 50.25 1.20 -24.10
CA ARG A 28 49.62 1.65 -25.35
C ARG A 28 48.10 1.47 -25.32
N CYS A 29 47.60 0.39 -24.70
CA CYS A 29 46.15 0.20 -24.48
C CYS A 29 45.55 1.06 -23.36
N GLY A 30 46.37 1.74 -22.53
CA GLY A 30 45.90 2.49 -21.36
C GLY A 30 45.47 1.61 -20.18
N VAL A 31 46.04 0.41 -20.03
CA VAL A 31 45.61 -0.65 -19.11
C VAL A 31 46.71 -0.97 -18.09
N LEU A 32 46.34 -1.21 -16.82
CA LEU A 32 47.27 -1.66 -15.79
C LEU A 32 47.42 -3.19 -15.81
N THR A 33 48.63 -3.70 -15.51
CA THR A 33 48.92 -5.15 -15.57
C THR A 33 48.08 -5.96 -14.58
N GLU A 34 47.69 -5.31 -13.49
CA GLU A 34 46.84 -5.75 -12.40
C GLU A 34 45.36 -5.94 -12.83
N GLU A 35 44.89 -5.21 -13.84
CA GLU A 35 43.50 -5.29 -14.34
C GLU A 35 43.28 -6.52 -15.23
N LEU A 36 44.36 -7.01 -15.86
CA LEU A 36 44.35 -8.24 -16.64
C LEU A 36 44.24 -9.51 -15.77
N ILE A 37 44.35 -9.41 -14.44
CA ILE A 37 44.18 -10.52 -13.51
C ILE A 37 42.68 -10.81 -13.28
N LYS A 38 42.33 -12.09 -13.33
CA LYS A 38 40.99 -12.60 -13.08
C LYS A 38 40.63 -12.54 -11.59
N ILE A 39 39.83 -11.55 -11.23
CA ILE A 39 39.28 -11.41 -9.88
C ILE A 39 38.10 -12.37 -9.63
N SER A 40 37.93 -12.79 -8.37
CA SER A 40 36.79 -13.58 -7.91
C SER A 40 35.55 -12.72 -7.65
N ILE A 41 34.39 -13.37 -7.50
CA ILE A 41 33.15 -12.69 -7.08
C ILE A 41 33.30 -12.05 -5.68
N LYS A 42 34.21 -12.54 -4.83
CA LYS A 42 34.49 -11.93 -3.51
C LYS A 42 35.28 -10.63 -3.65
N GLU A 43 36.33 -10.60 -4.46
CA GLU A 43 37.08 -9.36 -4.72
C GLU A 43 36.23 -8.34 -5.49
N LEU A 44 35.39 -8.77 -6.44
CA LEU A 44 34.49 -7.86 -7.15
C LEU A 44 33.48 -7.19 -6.21
N LYS A 45 33.01 -7.92 -5.19
CA LYS A 45 32.20 -7.38 -4.08
C LYS A 45 32.97 -6.37 -3.24
N GLN A 46 34.22 -6.69 -2.87
CA GLN A 46 35.10 -5.78 -2.12
C GLN A 46 35.43 -4.50 -2.90
N ARG A 47 35.49 -4.57 -4.23
CA ARG A 47 35.70 -3.40 -5.12
C ARG A 47 34.44 -2.56 -5.38
N ASN A 48 33.24 -3.05 -5.05
CA ASN A 48 31.96 -2.37 -5.31
C ASN A 48 30.97 -2.60 -4.15
N PRO A 49 31.31 -2.23 -2.90
CA PRO A 49 30.47 -2.51 -1.72
C PRO A 49 29.07 -1.88 -1.81
N ASP A 50 28.97 -0.75 -2.50
CA ASP A 50 27.78 0.05 -2.81
C ASP A 50 26.67 -0.77 -3.49
N LEU A 51 27.05 -1.76 -4.31
CA LEU A 51 26.12 -2.50 -5.15
C LEU A 51 25.43 -3.61 -4.36
N ARG A 52 24.31 -3.30 -3.70
CA ARG A 52 23.47 -4.24 -2.93
C ARG A 52 22.69 -5.27 -3.81
N LEU A 53 23.38 -5.82 -4.81
CA LEU A 53 22.87 -6.81 -5.77
C LEU A 53 22.64 -8.19 -5.13
N ASN A 54 21.62 -8.90 -5.63
CA ASN A 54 21.34 -10.28 -5.23
C ASN A 54 22.37 -11.30 -5.81
N LYS A 55 22.28 -12.56 -5.40
CA LYS A 55 23.21 -13.64 -5.80
C LYS A 55 23.28 -13.91 -7.32
N GLN A 56 22.25 -13.54 -8.08
CA GLN A 56 22.26 -13.61 -9.56
C GLN A 56 22.86 -12.34 -10.17
N GLY A 57 22.50 -11.15 -9.67
CA GLY A 57 23.08 -9.88 -10.10
C GLY A 57 24.60 -9.86 -10.00
N TRP A 58 25.16 -10.37 -8.90
CA TRP A 58 26.62 -10.52 -8.75
C TRP A 58 27.26 -11.48 -9.77
N LYS A 59 26.56 -12.54 -10.20
CA LYS A 59 27.05 -13.43 -11.27
C LYS A 59 27.02 -12.73 -12.64
N ILE A 60 26.00 -11.92 -12.90
CA ILE A 60 25.85 -11.16 -14.15
C ILE A 60 26.94 -10.08 -14.24
N LEU A 61 27.12 -9.30 -13.17
CA LEU A 61 28.16 -8.26 -13.10
C LEU A 61 29.56 -8.86 -13.22
N TRP A 62 29.84 -9.98 -12.55
CA TRP A 62 31.12 -10.69 -12.69
C TRP A 62 31.33 -11.27 -14.09
N ARG A 63 30.30 -11.81 -14.74
CA ARG A 63 30.38 -12.26 -16.13
C ARG A 63 30.70 -11.11 -17.09
N HIS A 64 30.07 -9.95 -16.90
CA HIS A 64 30.35 -8.75 -17.70
C HIS A 64 31.78 -8.23 -17.46
N HIS A 65 32.28 -8.23 -16.21
CA HIS A 65 33.65 -7.87 -15.90
C HIS A 65 34.67 -8.87 -16.51
N GLU A 66 34.42 -10.17 -16.45
CA GLU A 66 35.30 -11.18 -17.06
C GLU A 66 35.29 -11.09 -18.59
N ILE A 67 34.16 -10.77 -19.22
CA ILE A 67 34.09 -10.51 -20.67
C ILE A 67 34.99 -9.32 -21.03
N ARG A 68 34.78 -8.15 -20.39
CA ARG A 68 35.62 -6.96 -20.63
C ARG A 68 37.10 -7.24 -20.40
N ARG A 69 37.46 -7.98 -19.33
CA ARG A 69 38.86 -8.36 -19.07
C ARG A 69 39.47 -9.18 -20.21
N GLN A 70 38.71 -10.10 -20.80
CA GLN A 70 39.18 -10.94 -21.92
C GLN A 70 39.32 -10.11 -23.20
N GLU A 71 38.39 -9.19 -23.48
CA GLU A 71 38.46 -8.22 -24.59
C GLU A 71 39.70 -7.32 -24.45
N THR A 72 39.92 -6.73 -23.27
CA THR A 72 41.10 -5.90 -22.96
C THR A 72 42.40 -6.70 -23.06
N LEU A 73 42.42 -7.95 -22.59
CA LEU A 73 43.58 -8.85 -22.72
C LEU A 73 43.88 -9.20 -24.19
N GLN A 74 42.85 -9.34 -25.04
CA GLN A 74 43.03 -9.57 -26.46
C GLN A 74 43.65 -8.33 -27.14
N LEU A 75 43.14 -7.13 -26.87
CA LEU A 75 43.71 -5.87 -27.39
C LEU A 75 45.19 -5.72 -26.99
N CYS A 76 45.55 -5.98 -25.72
CA CYS A 76 46.94 -5.95 -25.27
C CYS A 76 47.82 -6.97 -26.02
N ARG A 77 47.28 -8.15 -26.36
CA ARG A 77 48.00 -9.18 -27.15
C ARG A 77 48.16 -8.78 -28.61
N GLU A 78 47.23 -8.02 -29.17
CA GLU A 78 47.28 -7.52 -30.53
C GLU A 78 48.28 -6.35 -30.65
N GLU A 79 48.24 -5.37 -29.74
CA GLU A 79 49.28 -4.32 -29.64
C GLU A 79 50.68 -4.92 -29.43
N ARG A 80 50.81 -5.95 -28.59
CA ARG A 80 52.10 -6.65 -28.45
C ARG A 80 52.60 -7.27 -29.76
N LYS A 81 51.72 -7.76 -30.64
CA LYS A 81 52.12 -8.25 -31.96
C LYS A 81 52.58 -7.08 -32.85
N GLN A 82 51.88 -5.95 -32.83
CA GLN A 82 52.29 -4.75 -33.55
C GLN A 82 53.67 -4.26 -33.09
N ILE A 83 53.93 -4.20 -31.78
CA ILE A 83 55.24 -3.88 -31.21
C ILE A 83 56.32 -4.86 -31.71
N ILE A 84 56.03 -6.16 -31.77
CA ILE A 84 56.98 -7.16 -32.26
C ILE A 84 57.31 -6.93 -33.76
N ILE A 85 56.30 -6.67 -34.60
CA ILE A 85 56.46 -6.42 -36.04
C ILE A 85 57.25 -5.13 -36.28
N GLN A 86 56.85 -4.02 -35.63
CA GLN A 86 57.55 -2.73 -35.69
C GLN A 86 59.04 -2.85 -35.32
N ASN A 87 59.36 -3.68 -34.31
CA ASN A 87 60.75 -3.95 -33.90
C ASN A 87 61.48 -5.01 -34.75
N GLN A 88 60.84 -5.59 -35.78
CA GLN A 88 61.50 -6.50 -36.74
C GLN A 88 61.86 -5.77 -38.04
N ASP A 89 61.03 -4.83 -38.48
CA ASP A 89 61.26 -4.06 -39.71
C ASP A 89 62.47 -3.10 -39.61
N GLU A 90 62.87 -2.68 -38.40
CA GLU A 90 64.06 -1.84 -38.18
C GLU A 90 65.40 -2.61 -38.22
N HIS A 91 65.41 -3.94 -38.40
CA HIS A 91 66.62 -4.79 -38.33
C HIS A 91 66.84 -5.74 -39.52
N GLN A 92 66.45 -5.33 -40.73
CA GLN A 92 66.82 -6.03 -41.98
C GLN A 92 67.37 -5.11 -43.08
N THR A 93 68.61 -4.64 -42.91
CA THR A 93 69.37 -3.93 -43.97
C THR A 93 70.89 -4.13 -43.85
N ASN A 94 71.38 -5.36 -44.00
CA ASN A 94 72.73 -5.65 -44.54
C ASN A 94 73.01 -7.17 -44.67
N LEU A 95 73.50 -7.59 -45.86
CA LEU A 95 74.58 -8.57 -46.12
C LEU A 95 74.46 -9.15 -47.54
N GLN A 96 75.47 -8.94 -48.38
CA GLN A 96 75.58 -9.60 -49.70
C GLN A 96 77.05 -9.78 -50.13
N TYR A 97 77.39 -11.04 -50.49
CA TYR A 97 78.50 -11.63 -51.28
C TYR A 97 79.72 -10.83 -51.79
N ASP A 98 80.87 -11.53 -51.88
CA ASP A 98 81.87 -11.46 -52.98
C ASP A 98 82.81 -12.72 -53.01
N ASP A 99 83.59 -12.95 -54.10
CA ASP A 99 84.33 -14.22 -54.39
C ASP A 99 85.57 -14.10 -55.37
N TYR A 100 86.44 -15.13 -55.45
CA TYR A 100 87.56 -15.46 -56.42
C TYR A 100 89.02 -14.86 -56.33
N ALA A 101 89.98 -15.48 -57.08
CA ALA A 101 91.48 -15.46 -56.94
C ALA A 101 92.31 -15.79 -58.24
N ILE A 102 93.69 -15.92 -58.25
CA ILE A 102 94.63 -16.73 -59.16
C ILE A 102 96.20 -16.39 -59.05
N GLN A 103 97.16 -16.96 -59.85
CA GLN A 103 98.57 -17.40 -59.48
C GLN A 103 99.70 -17.59 -60.61
N VAL A 104 101.00 -17.92 -60.26
CA VAL A 104 102.13 -18.71 -60.99
C VAL A 104 103.07 -18.00 -62.07
N GLN A 105 104.35 -18.33 -62.54
CA GLN A 105 105.32 -19.51 -62.68
C GLN A 105 106.92 -19.26 -62.64
N ASN A 106 107.78 -19.90 -63.52
CA ASN A 106 109.27 -20.26 -63.42
C ASN A 106 110.15 -19.94 -64.72
N GLU A 107 111.41 -20.33 -65.12
CA GLU A 107 112.64 -21.17 -64.77
C GLU A 107 113.94 -20.71 -65.63
N LEU A 108 115.13 -21.31 -66.03
CA LEU A 108 115.92 -22.61 -66.08
C LEU A 108 117.47 -22.44 -66.54
N ASP A 109 118.25 -23.53 -66.90
CA ASP A 109 119.42 -23.72 -67.88
C ASP A 109 120.95 -24.07 -67.58
N GLN A 110 121.68 -24.68 -68.59
CA GLN A 110 123.00 -25.42 -68.55
C GLN A 110 123.93 -25.32 -69.83
N VAL A 111 125.18 -25.89 -69.85
CA VAL A 111 126.11 -25.98 -71.04
C VAL A 111 126.97 -27.28 -71.18
N GLU A 112 127.26 -27.62 -72.46
CA GLU A 112 128.04 -28.72 -73.13
C GLU A 112 129.61 -28.52 -73.16
N ILE A 113 130.53 -29.24 -73.86
CA ILE A 113 130.83 -30.64 -74.35
C ILE A 113 132.36 -30.69 -74.71
N GLU A 114 133.07 -31.84 -74.67
CA GLU A 114 134.30 -32.02 -75.52
C GLU A 114 134.87 -33.46 -75.72
N LYS A 115 134.58 -34.44 -74.84
CA LYS A 115 135.28 -35.75 -74.77
C LYS A 115 134.92 -36.76 -75.90
N ILE A 116 135.21 -36.43 -77.16
CA ILE A 116 134.81 -37.22 -78.34
C ILE A 116 135.97 -38.05 -78.94
N GLN A 117 137.21 -37.56 -78.96
CA GLN A 117 138.29 -38.21 -79.72
C GLN A 117 138.81 -39.54 -79.16
N GLU A 118 138.59 -39.86 -77.87
CA GLU A 118 138.90 -41.19 -77.32
C GLU A 118 137.98 -42.32 -77.85
N ARG A 119 136.83 -41.99 -78.45
CA ARG A 119 135.78 -42.98 -78.73
C ARG A 119 136.17 -44.00 -79.80
N THR A 120 136.81 -43.56 -80.89
CA THR A 120 136.98 -44.37 -82.11
C THR A 120 137.76 -45.68 -81.93
N LYS A 121 138.72 -45.73 -81.00
CA LYS A 121 139.41 -46.98 -80.63
C LYS A 121 138.63 -47.88 -79.68
N ARG A 122 137.70 -47.34 -78.88
CA ARG A 122 136.78 -48.13 -78.04
C ARG A 122 135.61 -48.68 -78.86
N GLU A 123 135.11 -47.91 -79.82
CA GLU A 123 133.95 -48.24 -80.66
C GLU A 123 134.08 -49.57 -81.41
N ILE A 124 135.25 -49.91 -81.95
CA ILE A 124 135.45 -51.18 -82.68
C ILE A 124 135.30 -52.41 -81.77
N GLN A 125 135.88 -52.37 -80.56
CA GLN A 125 135.72 -53.44 -79.57
C GLN A 125 134.29 -53.45 -78.98
N GLN A 126 133.68 -52.27 -78.82
CA GLN A 126 132.30 -52.13 -78.39
C GLN A 126 131.31 -52.73 -79.40
N MET A 127 131.53 -52.61 -80.71
CA MET A 127 130.63 -53.20 -81.72
C MET A 127 130.52 -54.73 -81.59
N GLN A 128 131.63 -55.44 -81.42
CA GLN A 128 131.60 -56.91 -81.27
C GLN A 128 130.89 -57.35 -79.99
N HIS A 129 131.07 -56.60 -78.89
CA HIS A 129 130.32 -56.82 -77.65
C HIS A 129 128.83 -56.48 -77.81
N PHE A 130 128.52 -55.37 -78.46
CA PHE A 130 127.17 -54.86 -78.71
C PHE A 130 126.35 -55.82 -79.58
N GLN A 131 126.96 -56.48 -80.57
CA GLN A 131 126.26 -57.45 -81.42
C GLN A 131 125.76 -58.68 -80.63
N LYS A 132 126.58 -59.21 -79.71
CA LYS A 132 126.12 -60.25 -78.76
C LYS A 132 125.07 -59.72 -77.80
N LEU A 133 125.28 -58.51 -77.26
CA LEU A 133 124.35 -57.89 -76.32
C LEU A 133 122.97 -57.63 -76.95
N GLN A 134 122.91 -57.25 -78.25
CA GLN A 134 121.65 -57.08 -78.98
C GLN A 134 120.85 -58.38 -79.09
N GLN A 135 121.51 -59.52 -79.38
CA GLN A 135 120.81 -60.82 -79.43
C GLN A 135 120.18 -61.15 -78.07
N GLU A 136 120.95 -61.02 -76.99
CA GLU A 136 120.47 -61.29 -75.63
C GLU A 136 119.38 -60.30 -75.15
N ILE A 137 119.47 -59.03 -75.57
CA ILE A 137 118.42 -58.02 -75.33
C ILE A 137 117.13 -58.38 -76.09
N ASN A 138 117.23 -58.82 -77.34
CA ASN A 138 116.07 -59.17 -78.16
C ASN A 138 115.32 -60.39 -77.58
N GLU A 139 116.02 -61.43 -77.16
CA GLU A 139 115.42 -62.59 -76.49
C GLU A 139 114.75 -62.20 -75.16
N LYS A 140 115.44 -61.43 -74.31
CA LYS A 140 114.88 -60.91 -73.04
C LYS A 140 113.69 -59.97 -73.28
N SER A 141 113.65 -59.26 -74.40
CA SER A 141 112.52 -58.40 -74.81
C SER A 141 111.30 -59.24 -75.20
N GLN A 142 111.48 -60.23 -76.08
CA GLN A 142 110.41 -61.15 -76.49
C GLN A 142 109.80 -61.90 -75.29
N GLN A 143 110.64 -62.42 -74.37
CA GLN A 143 110.16 -63.08 -73.15
C GLN A 143 109.38 -62.12 -72.22
N LYS A 144 109.79 -60.85 -72.11
CA LYS A 144 109.05 -59.82 -71.37
C LYS A 144 107.71 -59.49 -72.04
N GLN A 145 107.67 -59.42 -73.37
CA GLN A 145 106.47 -59.13 -74.14
C GLN A 145 105.42 -60.25 -73.99
N LEU A 146 105.83 -61.51 -74.08
CA LEU A 146 104.96 -62.67 -73.82
C LEU A 146 104.43 -62.68 -72.38
N LYS A 147 105.30 -62.45 -71.37
CA LYS A 147 104.87 -62.34 -69.97
C LYS A 147 103.95 -61.15 -69.70
N LYS A 148 104.08 -60.05 -70.45
CA LYS A 148 103.13 -58.92 -70.39
C LYS A 148 101.77 -59.32 -70.94
N GLN A 149 101.71 -59.93 -72.12
CA GLN A 149 100.48 -60.40 -72.75
C GLN A 149 99.73 -61.41 -71.87
N GLN A 150 100.43 -62.36 -71.25
CA GLN A 150 99.83 -63.33 -70.31
C GLN A 150 99.19 -62.65 -69.10
N LYS A 151 99.87 -61.68 -68.47
CA LYS A 151 99.32 -60.92 -67.34
C LYS A 151 98.13 -60.03 -67.74
N GLU A 152 98.19 -59.45 -68.94
CA GLU A 152 97.13 -58.58 -69.48
C GLU A 152 95.87 -59.40 -69.79
N TYR A 153 96.02 -60.62 -70.31
CA TYR A 153 94.94 -61.59 -70.50
C TYR A 153 94.30 -62.05 -69.18
N GLN A 154 95.12 -62.42 -68.18
CA GLN A 154 94.63 -62.77 -66.83
C GLN A 154 93.82 -61.62 -66.20
N ARG A 155 94.35 -60.39 -66.27
CA ARG A 155 93.67 -59.20 -65.75
C ARG A 155 92.32 -58.94 -66.44
N GLN A 156 92.17 -59.26 -67.72
CA GLN A 156 90.89 -59.14 -68.42
C GLN A 156 89.87 -60.19 -67.92
N GLN A 157 90.29 -61.43 -67.67
CA GLN A 157 89.42 -62.47 -67.10
C GLN A 157 88.95 -62.12 -65.68
N GLU A 158 89.86 -61.64 -64.82
CA GLU A 158 89.53 -61.16 -63.47
C GLU A 158 88.50 -60.01 -63.51
N LEU A 159 88.65 -59.07 -64.44
CA LEU A 159 87.73 -57.93 -64.60
C LEU A 159 86.32 -58.37 -65.01
N GLN A 160 86.20 -59.41 -65.85
CA GLN A 160 84.92 -59.99 -66.26
C GLN A 160 84.24 -60.71 -65.08
N LEU A 161 85.00 -61.54 -64.35
CA LEU A 161 84.50 -62.24 -63.16
C LEU A 161 83.99 -61.27 -62.09
N HIS A 162 84.73 -60.17 -61.86
CA HIS A 162 84.34 -59.13 -60.90
C HIS A 162 83.05 -58.40 -61.30
N LYS A 163 82.90 -58.03 -62.58
CA LYS A 163 81.67 -57.40 -63.10
C LYS A 163 80.45 -58.30 -62.91
N MET A 164 80.56 -59.57 -63.32
CA MET A 164 79.48 -60.56 -63.16
C MET A 164 79.05 -60.72 -61.70
N LYS A 165 80.01 -60.75 -60.76
CA LYS A 165 79.71 -60.82 -59.32
C LYS A 165 79.00 -59.57 -58.79
N GLN A 166 79.44 -58.37 -59.19
CA GLN A 166 78.78 -57.11 -58.80
C GLN A 166 77.34 -57.02 -59.31
N GLU A 167 77.06 -57.54 -60.51
CA GLU A 167 75.73 -57.56 -61.10
C GLU A 167 74.78 -58.52 -60.37
N GLN A 168 75.25 -59.72 -60.01
CA GLN A 168 74.50 -60.66 -59.15
C GLN A 168 74.21 -60.08 -57.76
N ASP A 169 75.19 -59.43 -57.12
CA ASP A 169 75.02 -58.76 -55.82
C ASP A 169 74.10 -57.53 -55.90
N LYS A 170 73.87 -56.95 -57.08
CA LYS A 170 72.86 -55.91 -57.31
C LYS A 170 71.47 -56.51 -57.42
N ILE A 171 71.30 -57.52 -58.29
CA ILE A 171 70.02 -58.22 -58.51
C ILE A 171 69.46 -58.76 -57.19
N ARG A 172 70.29 -59.38 -56.34
CA ARG A 172 69.84 -59.88 -55.02
C ARG A 172 69.33 -58.75 -54.13
N ARG A 173 70.03 -57.62 -54.05
CA ARG A 173 69.62 -56.46 -53.24
C ARG A 173 68.32 -55.82 -53.72
N ASP A 174 68.09 -55.77 -55.03
CA ASP A 174 66.85 -55.22 -55.60
C ASP A 174 65.66 -56.19 -55.45
N GLN A 175 65.90 -57.50 -55.32
CA GLN A 175 64.88 -58.49 -54.90
C GLN A 175 64.56 -58.40 -53.39
N GLU A 176 65.59 -58.29 -52.53
CA GLU A 176 65.44 -58.13 -51.07
C GLU A 176 64.63 -56.86 -50.70
N LYS A 177 64.78 -55.77 -51.46
CA LYS A 177 63.98 -54.54 -51.28
C LYS A 177 62.50 -54.75 -51.59
N LYS A 178 62.17 -55.27 -52.77
CA LYS A 178 60.78 -55.49 -53.21
C LYS A 178 60.00 -56.40 -52.25
N LEU A 179 60.67 -57.40 -51.68
CA LEU A 179 60.06 -58.29 -50.69
C LEU A 179 59.73 -57.56 -49.36
N LYS A 180 60.58 -56.61 -48.93
CA LYS A 180 60.33 -55.77 -47.74
C LYS A 180 59.20 -54.77 -47.99
N GLU A 181 59.20 -54.10 -49.13
CA GLU A 181 58.16 -53.15 -49.54
C GLU A 181 56.76 -53.82 -49.52
N GLN A 182 56.64 -55.03 -50.08
CA GLN A 182 55.40 -55.81 -50.05
C GLN A 182 54.95 -56.23 -48.65
N LEU A 183 55.89 -56.61 -47.77
CA LEU A 183 55.60 -56.94 -46.36
C LEU A 183 55.12 -55.72 -45.56
N GLU A 184 55.72 -54.55 -45.80
CA GLU A 184 55.35 -53.32 -45.13
C GLU A 184 53.98 -52.79 -45.61
N GLU A 185 53.68 -52.88 -46.91
CA GLU A 185 52.36 -52.56 -47.47
C GLU A 185 51.25 -53.46 -46.90
N GLN A 186 51.50 -54.78 -46.78
CA GLN A 186 50.54 -55.69 -46.14
C GLN A 186 50.31 -55.36 -44.67
N ARG A 187 51.36 -54.98 -43.93
CA ARG A 187 51.26 -54.59 -42.52
C ARG A 187 50.46 -53.29 -42.34
N GLN A 188 50.66 -52.29 -43.21
CA GLN A 188 49.86 -51.07 -43.21
C GLN A 188 48.38 -51.35 -43.50
N LYS A 189 48.08 -52.24 -44.46
CA LYS A 189 46.71 -52.67 -44.77
C LYS A 189 46.01 -53.36 -43.60
N GLN A 190 46.72 -54.19 -42.83
CA GLN A 190 46.19 -54.80 -41.60
C GLN A 190 45.88 -53.75 -40.52
N ILE A 191 46.78 -52.80 -40.28
CA ILE A 191 46.60 -51.73 -39.28
C ILE A 191 45.39 -50.84 -39.64
N ALA A 192 45.23 -50.48 -40.92
CA ALA A 192 44.07 -49.71 -41.39
C ALA A 192 42.74 -50.47 -41.19
N LEU A 193 42.72 -51.79 -41.43
CA LEU A 193 41.52 -52.62 -41.21
C LEU A 193 41.14 -52.68 -39.72
N GLU A 194 42.13 -52.84 -38.84
CA GLU A 194 41.93 -52.90 -37.38
C GLU A 194 41.44 -51.54 -36.81
N GLN A 195 41.96 -50.43 -37.34
CA GLN A 195 41.50 -49.09 -36.97
C GLN A 195 40.03 -48.86 -37.38
N TYR A 196 39.66 -49.24 -38.61
CA TYR A 196 38.28 -49.12 -39.11
C TYR A 196 37.28 -49.94 -38.28
N GLN A 197 37.65 -51.16 -37.87
CA GLN A 197 36.83 -51.99 -36.97
C GLN A 197 36.64 -51.31 -35.60
N LYS A 198 37.72 -50.81 -34.99
CA LYS A 198 37.70 -50.07 -33.72
C LYS A 198 36.98 -48.71 -33.79
N GLU A 199 36.71 -48.21 -34.98
CA GLU A 199 35.91 -47.00 -35.19
C GLU A 199 34.41 -47.35 -35.32
N GLN A 200 34.06 -48.41 -36.07
CA GLN A 200 32.68 -48.92 -36.10
C GLN A 200 32.19 -49.36 -34.71
N GLU A 201 33.01 -50.05 -33.90
CA GLU A 201 32.63 -50.44 -32.54
C GLU A 201 32.35 -49.25 -31.64
N ARG A 202 33.14 -48.16 -31.75
CA ARG A 202 32.90 -46.92 -31.00
C ARG A 202 31.61 -46.24 -31.43
N ALA A 203 31.36 -46.11 -32.73
CA ALA A 203 30.10 -45.57 -33.23
C ALA A 203 28.87 -46.37 -32.73
N GLN A 204 28.94 -47.70 -32.72
CA GLN A 204 27.86 -48.55 -32.18
C GLN A 204 27.67 -48.38 -30.66
N GLN A 205 28.74 -48.20 -29.89
CA GLN A 205 28.66 -47.92 -28.44
C GLN A 205 28.08 -46.53 -28.14
N GLU A 206 28.41 -45.52 -28.95
CA GLU A 206 27.86 -44.16 -28.81
C GLU A 206 26.37 -44.11 -29.17
N ILE A 207 25.94 -44.83 -30.22
CA ILE A 207 24.52 -44.99 -30.57
C ILE A 207 23.74 -45.64 -29.42
N LYS A 208 24.28 -46.71 -28.80
CA LYS A 208 23.64 -47.37 -27.64
C LYS A 208 23.51 -46.43 -26.44
N LYS A 209 24.58 -45.72 -26.06
CA LYS A 209 24.54 -44.72 -24.98
C LYS A 209 23.53 -43.60 -25.26
N HIS A 210 23.40 -43.17 -26.52
CA HIS A 210 22.42 -42.16 -26.90
C HIS A 210 20.97 -42.69 -26.80
N GLN A 211 20.73 -43.96 -27.12
CA GLN A 211 19.43 -44.62 -26.92
C GLN A 211 19.09 -44.77 -25.43
N GLU A 212 20.04 -45.23 -24.61
CA GLU A 212 19.89 -45.34 -23.15
C GLU A 212 19.54 -43.99 -22.51
N LEU A 213 20.22 -42.91 -22.90
CA LEU A 213 19.91 -41.55 -22.42
C LEU A 213 18.53 -41.06 -22.88
N GLN A 214 18.06 -41.42 -24.09
CA GLN A 214 16.71 -41.09 -24.54
C GLN A 214 15.61 -41.88 -23.80
N GLU A 215 15.88 -43.13 -23.39
CA GLU A 215 14.97 -43.87 -22.52
C GLU A 215 14.95 -43.30 -21.10
N GLU A 216 16.10 -42.95 -20.54
CA GLU A 216 16.18 -42.33 -19.20
C GLU A 216 15.43 -40.99 -19.17
N HIS A 217 15.56 -40.17 -20.22
CA HIS A 217 14.79 -38.93 -20.38
C HIS A 217 13.28 -39.20 -20.49
N ARG A 218 12.84 -40.20 -21.28
CA ARG A 218 11.42 -40.57 -21.36
C ARG A 218 10.86 -41.02 -20.01
N ARG A 219 11.58 -41.88 -19.27
CA ARG A 219 11.17 -42.31 -17.92
C ARG A 219 11.10 -41.14 -16.94
N LYS A 220 12.01 -40.16 -17.04
CA LYS A 220 11.97 -38.92 -16.23
C LYS A 220 10.76 -38.04 -16.59
N GLU A 221 10.43 -37.88 -17.87
CA GLU A 221 9.21 -37.17 -18.29
C GLU A 221 7.93 -37.89 -17.82
N GLU A 222 7.86 -39.21 -17.95
CA GLU A 222 6.71 -40.00 -17.52
C GLU A 222 6.48 -39.90 -16.01
N GLN A 223 7.55 -39.96 -15.20
CA GLN A 223 7.48 -39.70 -13.76
C GLN A 223 7.03 -38.27 -13.43
N GLN A 224 7.45 -37.26 -14.21
CA GLN A 224 6.96 -35.89 -14.05
C GLN A 224 5.48 -35.75 -14.44
N LYS A 225 5.06 -36.35 -15.55
CA LYS A 225 3.66 -36.40 -16.01
C LYS A 225 2.76 -37.09 -14.98
N LEU A 226 3.19 -38.22 -14.41
CA LEU A 226 2.48 -38.94 -13.36
C LEU A 226 2.34 -38.11 -12.08
N LYS A 227 3.43 -37.47 -11.60
CA LYS A 227 3.38 -36.56 -10.46
C LYS A 227 2.48 -35.35 -10.72
N GLN A 228 2.47 -34.82 -11.94
CA GLN A 228 1.60 -33.71 -12.32
C GLN A 228 0.12 -34.12 -12.41
N GLN A 229 -0.19 -35.36 -12.83
CA GLN A 229 -1.55 -35.92 -12.74
C GLN A 229 -1.98 -36.12 -11.28
N GLN A 230 -1.12 -36.71 -10.44
CA GLN A 230 -1.40 -36.86 -9.00
C GLN A 230 -1.64 -35.51 -8.32
N PHE A 231 -0.86 -34.47 -8.67
CA PHE A 231 -1.09 -33.11 -8.17
C PHE A 231 -2.42 -32.51 -8.66
N ARG A 232 -2.79 -32.70 -9.94
CA ARG A 232 -4.11 -32.29 -10.47
C ARG A 232 -5.26 -33.00 -9.75
N GLN A 233 -5.15 -34.30 -9.49
CA GLN A 233 -6.15 -35.05 -8.71
C GLN A 233 -6.24 -34.57 -7.26
N GLN A 234 -5.11 -34.26 -6.61
CA GLN A 234 -5.11 -33.65 -5.27
C GLN A 234 -5.73 -32.26 -5.25
N LEU A 235 -5.58 -31.47 -6.33
CA LEU A 235 -6.25 -30.18 -6.49
C LEU A 235 -7.76 -30.36 -6.66
N GLN A 236 -8.19 -31.18 -7.62
CA GLN A 236 -9.60 -31.49 -7.87
C GLN A 236 -10.32 -32.04 -6.63
N ASN A 237 -9.65 -32.89 -5.83
CA ASN A 237 -10.22 -33.38 -4.57
C ASN A 237 -10.38 -32.28 -3.51
N LYS A 238 -9.49 -31.26 -3.48
CA LYS A 238 -9.65 -30.10 -2.60
C LYS A 238 -10.73 -29.14 -3.11
N ASP A 239 -10.81 -28.92 -4.42
CA ASP A 239 -11.84 -28.11 -5.05
C ASP A 239 -13.22 -28.72 -4.75
N LEU A 240 -13.38 -30.03 -4.94
CA LEU A 240 -14.60 -30.78 -4.60
C LEU A 240 -14.93 -30.76 -3.10
N GLN A 241 -13.93 -30.87 -2.22
CA GLN A 241 -14.12 -30.69 -0.78
C GLN A 241 -14.61 -29.28 -0.44
N HIS A 242 -14.11 -28.25 -1.12
CA HIS A 242 -14.53 -26.87 -0.90
C HIS A 242 -15.92 -26.59 -1.49
N GLU A 243 -16.29 -27.18 -2.63
CA GLU A 243 -17.66 -27.13 -3.14
C GLU A 243 -18.65 -27.79 -2.17
N MET A 244 -18.32 -28.97 -1.63
CA MET A 244 -19.11 -29.66 -0.59
C MET A 244 -19.25 -28.78 0.66
N GLU A 245 -18.17 -28.16 1.13
CA GLU A 245 -18.19 -27.25 2.27
C GLU A 245 -19.04 -25.99 2.00
N GLN A 246 -19.00 -25.44 0.78
CA GLN A 246 -19.85 -24.33 0.38
C GLN A 246 -21.32 -24.72 0.26
N GLN A 247 -21.64 -25.93 -0.23
CA GLN A 247 -23.01 -26.44 -0.27
C GLN A 247 -23.56 -26.60 1.16
N TYR A 248 -22.81 -27.24 2.06
CA TYR A 248 -23.18 -27.37 3.47
C TYR A 248 -23.38 -26.00 4.15
N LYS A 249 -22.52 -25.01 3.89
CA LYS A 249 -22.68 -23.63 4.38
C LYS A 249 -23.94 -22.96 3.82
N LYS A 250 -24.29 -23.19 2.55
CA LYS A 250 -25.53 -22.67 1.92
C LYS A 250 -26.77 -23.30 2.55
N GLU A 251 -26.78 -24.61 2.79
CA GLU A 251 -27.89 -25.32 3.45
C GLU A 251 -28.06 -24.86 4.91
N LEU A 252 -26.96 -24.73 5.66
CA LEU A 252 -26.97 -24.21 7.04
C LEU A 252 -27.48 -22.76 7.11
N LEU A 253 -27.11 -21.92 6.14
CA LEU A 253 -27.64 -20.55 6.02
C LEU A 253 -29.13 -20.55 5.70
N GLN A 254 -29.60 -21.37 4.75
CA GLN A 254 -31.03 -21.52 4.44
C GLN A 254 -31.82 -22.06 5.64
N PHE A 255 -31.24 -22.94 6.46
CA PHE A 255 -31.86 -23.41 7.70
C PHE A 255 -31.97 -22.28 8.73
N LYS A 256 -30.88 -21.56 9.01
CA LYS A 256 -30.88 -20.35 9.87
C LYS A 256 -31.78 -19.23 9.34
N GLU A 257 -32.07 -19.19 8.03
CA GLU A 257 -32.99 -18.24 7.43
C GLU A 257 -34.45 -18.67 7.61
N LYS A 258 -34.79 -19.93 7.34
CA LYS A 258 -36.12 -20.50 7.63
C LYS A 258 -36.47 -20.37 9.12
N GLU A 259 -35.51 -20.61 10.01
CA GLU A 259 -35.70 -20.42 11.45
C GLU A 259 -35.97 -18.95 11.82
N ARG A 260 -35.25 -18.00 11.20
CA ARG A 260 -35.50 -16.56 11.37
C ARG A 260 -36.86 -16.13 10.81
N GLN A 261 -37.28 -16.65 9.66
CA GLN A 261 -38.60 -16.42 9.08
C GLN A 261 -39.71 -16.97 9.98
N ALA A 262 -39.54 -18.17 10.54
CA ALA A 262 -40.49 -18.77 11.48
C ALA A 262 -40.62 -17.93 12.78
N LYS A 263 -39.50 -17.48 13.37
CA LYS A 263 -39.51 -16.58 14.54
C LYS A 263 -40.14 -15.22 14.23
N LEU A 264 -39.93 -14.67 13.03
CA LEU A 264 -40.57 -13.43 12.60
C LEU A 264 -42.09 -13.60 12.44
N LEU A 265 -42.54 -14.72 11.85
CA LEU A 265 -43.95 -15.05 11.70
C LEU A 265 -44.63 -15.27 13.06
N GLN A 266 -43.99 -15.99 13.97
CA GLN A 266 -44.46 -16.15 15.35
C GLN A 266 -44.60 -14.78 16.04
N GLN A 267 -43.59 -13.91 15.96
CA GLN A 267 -43.66 -12.57 16.54
C GLN A 267 -44.76 -11.69 15.89
N GLN A 268 -45.08 -11.89 14.62
CA GLN A 268 -46.23 -11.23 13.98
C GLN A 268 -47.57 -11.78 14.51
N GLN A 269 -47.68 -13.09 14.74
CA GLN A 269 -48.87 -13.70 15.33
C GLN A 269 -49.08 -13.25 16.79
N GLU A 270 -48.02 -13.22 17.60
CA GLU A 270 -48.04 -12.69 18.98
C GLU A 270 -48.48 -11.21 19.00
N ARG A 271 -47.94 -10.37 18.11
CA ARG A 271 -48.38 -8.97 17.97
C ARG A 271 -49.84 -8.85 17.52
N ALA A 272 -50.31 -9.72 16.63
CA ALA A 272 -51.70 -9.73 16.19
C ALA A 272 -52.66 -10.17 17.33
N GLN A 273 -52.27 -11.14 18.14
CA GLN A 273 -53.01 -11.57 19.34
C GLN A 273 -53.04 -10.46 20.40
N ALA A 274 -51.90 -9.84 20.72
CA ALA A 274 -51.82 -8.71 21.64
C ALA A 274 -52.64 -7.50 21.16
N SER A 275 -52.65 -7.22 19.86
CA SER A 275 -53.48 -6.17 19.25
C SER A 275 -54.98 -6.46 19.36
N LYS A 276 -55.40 -7.72 19.18
CA LYS A 276 -56.80 -8.14 19.43
C LYS A 276 -57.19 -8.00 20.90
N PHE A 277 -56.35 -8.50 21.81
CA PHE A 277 -56.60 -8.37 23.25
C PHE A 277 -56.71 -6.90 23.69
N ALA A 278 -55.86 -6.03 23.18
CA ALA A 278 -55.94 -4.59 23.44
C ALA A 278 -57.21 -3.93 22.84
N GLN A 279 -57.71 -4.41 21.70
CA GLN A 279 -58.99 -3.98 21.12
C GLN A 279 -60.18 -4.47 21.95
N GLU A 280 -60.15 -5.70 22.46
CA GLU A 280 -61.16 -6.27 23.35
C GLU A 280 -61.20 -5.55 24.71
N GLU A 281 -60.04 -5.28 25.30
CA GLU A 281 -59.91 -4.50 26.55
C GLU A 281 -60.42 -3.05 26.37
N LEU A 282 -60.10 -2.42 25.23
CA LEU A 282 -60.63 -1.10 24.88
C LEU A 282 -62.15 -1.13 24.68
N ALA A 283 -62.69 -2.16 24.03
CA ALA A 283 -64.12 -2.34 23.83
C ALA A 283 -64.86 -2.53 25.17
N GLN A 284 -64.30 -3.32 26.10
CA GLN A 284 -64.84 -3.47 27.47
C GLN A 284 -64.81 -2.14 28.24
N LYS A 285 -63.72 -1.37 28.15
CA LYS A 285 -63.63 -0.03 28.77
C LYS A 285 -64.65 0.95 28.17
N LEU A 286 -64.86 0.93 26.86
CA LEU A 286 -65.89 1.74 26.20
C LEU A 286 -67.32 1.30 26.58
N LEU A 287 -67.55 0.00 26.77
CA LEU A 287 -68.82 -0.53 27.28
C LEU A 287 -69.09 -0.02 28.71
N GLN A 288 -68.14 -0.15 29.63
CA GLN A 288 -68.25 0.35 31.00
C GLN A 288 -68.49 1.87 31.06
N VAL A 289 -67.83 2.65 30.20
CA VAL A 289 -68.08 4.10 30.08
C VAL A 289 -69.50 4.39 29.59
N LYS A 290 -70.00 3.62 28.61
CA LYS A 290 -71.38 3.73 28.12
C LYS A 290 -72.41 3.36 29.20
N GLU A 291 -72.18 2.29 29.96
CA GLU A 291 -73.03 1.88 31.08
C GLU A 291 -73.06 2.95 32.18
N GLN A 292 -71.91 3.52 32.54
CA GLN A 292 -71.84 4.65 33.49
C GLN A 292 -72.56 5.91 32.98
N GLN A 293 -72.53 6.18 31.67
CA GLN A 293 -73.29 7.28 31.06
C GLN A 293 -74.80 7.00 31.08
N GLN A 294 -75.22 5.78 30.75
CA GLN A 294 -76.62 5.35 30.81
C GLN A 294 -77.17 5.39 32.25
N TYR A 295 -76.39 4.93 33.24
CA TYR A 295 -76.76 5.03 34.66
C TYR A 295 -76.92 6.49 35.12
N LYS A 296 -76.01 7.39 34.72
CA LYS A 296 -76.12 8.83 34.99
C LYS A 296 -77.35 9.45 34.32
N LEU A 297 -77.68 9.03 33.09
CA LEU A 297 -78.88 9.49 32.37
C LEU A 297 -80.16 9.01 33.07
N MET A 298 -80.21 7.72 33.45
CA MET A 298 -81.34 7.13 34.18
C MET A 298 -81.57 7.83 35.51
N LYS A 299 -80.51 8.06 36.30
CA LYS A 299 -80.59 8.81 37.55
C LYS A 299 -81.04 10.26 37.33
N MET A 300 -80.61 10.92 36.25
CA MET A 300 -81.08 12.27 35.91
C MET A 300 -82.58 12.28 35.53
N GLN A 301 -83.07 11.24 34.85
CA GLN A 301 -84.49 11.06 34.55
C GLN A 301 -85.30 10.78 35.83
N GLU A 302 -84.79 9.97 36.74
CA GLU A 302 -85.39 9.70 38.06
C GLU A 302 -85.44 10.98 38.92
N GLU A 303 -84.36 11.76 38.98
CA GLU A 303 -84.32 13.06 39.66
C GLU A 303 -85.29 14.08 39.01
N PHE A 304 -85.48 14.03 37.69
CA PHE A 304 -86.46 14.86 36.99
C PHE A 304 -87.90 14.44 37.30
N GLN A 305 -88.21 13.14 37.24
CA GLN A 305 -89.53 12.60 37.60
C GLN A 305 -89.88 12.90 39.05
N ASN A 306 -88.93 12.72 39.98
CA ASN A 306 -89.14 13.07 41.40
C ASN A 306 -89.39 14.58 41.59
N LYS A 307 -88.70 15.46 40.86
CA LYS A 307 -88.98 16.91 40.85
C LYS A 307 -90.34 17.23 40.24
N GLN A 308 -90.77 16.51 39.20
CA GLN A 308 -92.10 16.67 38.61
C GLN A 308 -93.19 16.23 39.59
N ILE A 309 -93.05 15.08 40.24
CA ILE A 309 -93.97 14.59 41.28
C ILE A 309 -94.04 15.57 42.46
N GLN A 310 -92.89 16.12 42.91
CA GLN A 310 -92.86 17.15 43.96
C GLN A 310 -93.56 18.44 43.52
N SER A 311 -93.38 18.87 42.26
CA SER A 311 -94.05 20.04 41.69
C SER A 311 -95.56 19.84 41.56
N GLU A 312 -96.00 18.67 41.10
CA GLU A 312 -97.42 18.30 41.02
C GLU A 312 -98.05 18.17 42.41
N HIS A 313 -97.32 17.65 43.41
CA HIS A 313 -97.79 17.62 44.79
C HIS A 313 -97.89 19.02 45.41
N GLN A 314 -96.92 19.90 45.18
CA GLN A 314 -97.01 21.31 45.58
C GLN A 314 -98.17 22.04 44.89
N ARG A 315 -98.41 21.75 43.61
CA ARG A 315 -99.58 22.25 42.86
C ARG A 315 -100.89 21.74 43.48
N GLN A 316 -101.00 20.45 43.82
CA GLN A 316 -102.17 19.89 44.48
C GLN A 316 -102.42 20.52 45.85
N LEU A 317 -101.38 20.74 46.66
CA LEU A 317 -101.48 21.45 47.94
C LEU A 317 -101.92 22.90 47.75
N PHE A 318 -101.45 23.59 46.71
CA PHE A 318 -101.90 24.93 46.34
C PHE A 318 -103.35 24.96 45.87
N GLU A 319 -103.77 24.01 45.03
CA GLU A 319 -105.17 23.86 44.57
C GLU A 319 -106.12 23.55 45.74
N GLN A 320 -105.70 22.69 46.69
CA GLN A 320 -106.42 22.44 47.93
C GLN A 320 -106.51 23.69 48.81
N ALA A 321 -105.43 24.46 48.96
CA ALA A 321 -105.43 25.72 49.71
C ALA A 321 -106.28 26.81 49.05
N GLN A 322 -106.34 26.86 47.71
CA GLN A 322 -107.26 27.73 46.97
C GLN A 322 -108.72 27.28 47.16
N HIS A 323 -109.00 25.98 47.14
CA HIS A 323 -110.33 25.44 47.40
C HIS A 323 -110.79 25.71 48.84
N GLN A 324 -109.91 25.55 49.83
CA GLN A 324 -110.17 25.95 51.22
C GLN A 324 -110.47 27.45 51.34
N LYS A 325 -109.68 28.31 50.69
CA LYS A 325 -109.97 29.76 50.62
C LYS A 325 -111.31 30.07 49.94
N PHE A 326 -111.67 29.34 48.89
CA PHE A 326 -112.97 29.48 48.23
C PHE A 326 -114.12 29.07 49.17
N MET A 327 -113.99 27.97 49.91
CA MET A 327 -114.98 27.55 50.91
C MET A 327 -115.05 28.53 52.10
N GLU A 328 -113.92 29.09 52.55
CA GLU A 328 -113.90 30.20 53.50
C GLU A 328 -114.63 31.45 52.97
N ILE A 329 -114.44 31.80 51.69
CA ILE A 329 -115.12 32.93 51.05
C ILE A 329 -116.61 32.66 50.95
N GLN A 330 -117.04 31.45 50.54
CA GLN A 330 -118.46 31.07 50.56
C GLN A 330 -119.05 31.16 51.97
N ASN A 331 -118.36 30.64 53.00
CA ASN A 331 -118.81 30.73 54.39
C ASN A 331 -118.86 32.20 54.89
N LYS A 332 -117.90 33.05 54.51
CA LYS A 332 -117.92 34.49 54.80
C LYS A 332 -119.06 35.21 54.08
N VAL A 333 -119.39 34.83 52.84
CA VAL A 333 -120.53 35.34 52.06
C VAL A 333 -121.87 34.86 52.65
N LEU A 334 -121.98 33.61 53.09
CA LEU A 334 -123.17 33.11 53.80
C LEU A 334 -123.37 33.83 55.13
N LEU A 335 -122.31 34.01 55.91
CA LEU A 335 -122.34 34.77 57.17
C LEU A 335 -122.66 36.26 56.93
N GLN A 336 -122.19 36.85 55.82
CA GLN A 336 -122.62 38.18 55.39
C GLN A 336 -124.09 38.22 54.96
N LYS A 337 -124.59 37.20 54.24
CA LYS A 337 -126.00 37.07 53.85
C LYS A 337 -126.93 36.94 55.07
N GLU A 338 -126.50 36.20 56.08
CA GLU A 338 -127.21 36.07 57.36
C GLU A 338 -127.21 37.41 58.15
N LYS A 339 -126.06 38.10 58.19
CA LYS A 339 -125.96 39.46 58.75
C LYS A 339 -126.79 40.48 57.96
N MET A 340 -126.91 40.34 56.64
CA MET A 340 -127.76 41.15 55.77
C MET A 340 -129.25 40.91 56.05
N LEU A 341 -129.68 39.66 56.27
CA LEU A 341 -131.06 39.33 56.67
C LEU A 341 -131.39 39.94 58.04
N LYS A 342 -130.54 39.69 59.05
CA LYS A 342 -130.66 40.29 60.40
C LYS A 342 -130.51 41.83 60.42
N SER A 343 -130.00 42.42 59.33
CA SER A 343 -129.97 43.86 59.08
C SER A 343 -131.25 44.36 58.38
N ALA A 344 -131.81 43.60 57.44
CA ALA A 344 -133.02 43.93 56.70
C ALA A 344 -134.27 43.97 57.60
N GLU A 345 -134.39 43.05 58.55
CA GLU A 345 -135.45 43.06 59.57
C GLU A 345 -135.37 44.33 60.44
N LYS A 346 -134.16 44.67 60.90
CA LYS A 346 -133.86 45.93 61.61
C LYS A 346 -133.94 47.17 60.72
N CYS A 347 -134.06 47.00 59.39
CA CYS A 347 -134.24 48.10 58.45
C CYS A 347 -135.73 48.42 58.28
N LYS A 348 -136.62 47.42 58.17
CA LYS A 348 -138.09 47.60 58.17
C LYS A 348 -138.55 48.38 59.41
N GLN A 349 -138.17 47.93 60.60
CA GLN A 349 -138.47 48.60 61.88
C GLN A 349 -137.88 50.02 62.00
N LYS A 350 -136.90 50.38 61.15
CA LYS A 350 -136.32 51.73 61.06
C LYS A 350 -136.83 52.53 59.86
N GLN A 351 -137.77 52.01 59.08
CA GLN A 351 -138.32 52.67 57.89
C GLN A 351 -139.60 53.44 58.25
N GLU A 352 -140.39 52.93 59.18
CA GLU A 352 -141.54 53.61 59.80
C GLU A 352 -141.08 54.89 60.53
N ILE A 353 -140.15 54.76 61.49
CA ILE A 353 -139.54 55.86 62.28
C ILE A 353 -138.85 56.92 61.38
N LYS A 354 -138.50 56.60 60.14
CA LYS A 354 -137.84 57.55 59.20
C LYS A 354 -138.81 58.49 58.49
N GLN A 355 -140.11 58.19 58.43
CA GLN A 355 -141.07 59.10 57.77
C GLN A 355 -141.24 60.39 58.57
N GLU A 356 -141.36 60.29 59.91
CA GLU A 356 -141.46 61.43 60.83
C GLU A 356 -140.22 62.35 60.77
N ILE A 357 -139.02 61.75 60.64
CA ILE A 357 -137.74 62.48 60.67
C ILE A 357 -137.49 63.29 59.38
N ASN A 358 -138.12 62.94 58.25
CA ASN A 358 -137.84 63.59 56.96
C ASN A 358 -138.28 65.06 56.91
N ILE A 359 -139.35 65.45 57.61
CA ILE A 359 -139.81 66.85 57.67
C ILE A 359 -138.76 67.76 58.33
N SER A 360 -138.01 67.24 59.32
CA SER A 360 -136.98 67.99 60.05
C SER A 360 -135.74 68.30 59.20
N LYS A 361 -135.34 67.39 58.30
CA LYS A 361 -134.02 67.42 57.64
C LYS A 361 -133.94 68.29 56.38
N GLN A 362 -135.07 68.78 55.87
CA GLN A 362 -135.12 69.72 54.74
C GLN A 362 -134.25 70.97 54.97
N LYS A 363 -134.15 71.44 56.23
CA LYS A 363 -133.44 72.67 56.62
C LYS A 363 -131.90 72.56 56.61
N GLN A 364 -131.34 71.38 56.88
CA GLN A 364 -129.89 71.18 57.03
C GLN A 364 -129.14 70.98 55.69
N LYS A 365 -129.85 70.96 54.55
CA LYS A 365 -129.24 70.68 53.24
C LYS A 365 -128.42 71.85 52.67
N ASN A 366 -128.71 73.09 53.09
CA ASN A 366 -128.16 74.30 52.48
C ASN A 366 -126.73 74.63 52.94
N GLU A 367 -126.32 74.21 54.13
CA GLU A 367 -125.01 74.58 54.72
C GLU A 367 -123.86 73.77 54.12
N ARG A 368 -124.12 72.53 53.68
CA ARG A 368 -123.09 71.56 53.28
C ARG A 368 -122.45 71.84 51.91
N ILE A 369 -122.94 72.82 51.17
CA ILE A 369 -122.44 73.17 49.82
C ILE A 369 -121.13 73.96 49.89
N LYS A 370 -120.89 74.74 50.96
CA LYS A 370 -119.66 75.55 51.09
C LYS A 370 -118.38 74.73 51.30
N LEU A 371 -118.47 73.56 51.94
CA LEU A 371 -117.30 72.77 52.35
C LEU A 371 -116.60 71.99 51.21
N LEU A 372 -117.15 71.98 49.99
CA LEU A 372 -116.68 71.13 48.90
C LEU A 372 -115.66 71.78 47.96
N GLN A 373 -115.30 73.05 48.20
CA GLN A 373 -114.40 73.82 47.32
C GLN A 373 -112.92 73.75 47.75
N GLU A 374 -112.64 73.52 49.04
CA GLU A 374 -111.27 73.56 49.59
C GLU A 374 -110.46 72.29 49.31
N GLN A 375 -111.11 71.14 49.13
CA GLN A 375 -110.42 69.84 48.99
C GLN A 375 -109.67 69.65 47.66
N LYS A 376 -109.94 70.48 46.64
CA LYS A 376 -109.35 70.33 45.29
C LYS A 376 -107.94 70.90 45.12
N LEU A 377 -107.37 71.53 46.16
CA LEU A 377 -106.03 72.12 46.08
C LEU A 377 -104.89 71.11 46.32
N VAL A 378 -105.17 69.99 47.00
CA VAL A 378 -104.15 69.09 47.57
C VAL A 378 -103.63 68.07 46.55
N GLU A 379 -104.47 67.59 45.63
CA GLU A 379 -104.13 66.51 44.69
C GLU A 379 -103.09 66.90 43.61
N HIS A 380 -102.78 68.19 43.46
CA HIS A 380 -101.84 68.66 42.44
C HIS A 380 -100.36 68.54 42.89
N GLN A 381 -100.07 68.62 44.20
CA GLN A 381 -98.68 68.65 44.68
C GLN A 381 -98.01 67.26 44.64
N GLN A 382 -98.78 66.19 44.88
CA GLN A 382 -98.27 64.82 45.01
C GLN A 382 -97.77 64.18 43.70
N LYS A 383 -97.94 64.83 42.54
CA LYS A 383 -97.51 64.31 41.23
C LYS A 383 -96.09 64.72 40.81
N LEU A 384 -95.48 65.68 41.50
CA LEU A 384 -94.11 66.12 41.19
C LEU A 384 -93.05 65.24 41.90
N GLU A 385 -93.32 64.80 43.13
CA GLU A 385 -92.37 64.04 43.95
C GLU A 385 -92.04 62.65 43.39
N GLN A 386 -92.93 62.04 42.61
CA GLN A 386 -92.72 60.70 42.05
C GLN A 386 -91.68 60.67 40.92
N GLN A 387 -91.52 61.76 40.15
CA GLN A 387 -90.59 61.80 39.01
C GLN A 387 -89.12 61.91 39.45
N GLU A 388 -88.85 62.49 40.62
CA GLU A 388 -87.50 62.59 41.20
C GLU A 388 -86.91 61.25 41.69
N ILE A 389 -87.74 60.22 41.86
CA ILE A 389 -87.33 58.92 42.41
C ILE A 389 -86.80 58.00 41.31
N GLU A 390 -87.40 58.03 40.12
CA GLU A 390 -87.03 57.15 39.01
C GLU A 390 -85.66 57.52 38.38
N GLU A 391 -85.35 58.82 38.23
CA GLU A 391 -84.03 59.26 37.75
C GLU A 391 -82.86 58.76 38.59
N LYS A 392 -83.05 58.68 39.92
CA LYS A 392 -81.99 58.30 40.87
C LYS A 392 -81.65 56.81 40.75
N GLN A 393 -82.65 55.96 40.46
CA GLN A 393 -82.45 54.52 40.26
C GLN A 393 -81.81 54.16 38.91
N ILE A 394 -82.05 54.97 37.87
CA ILE A 394 -81.44 54.76 36.54
C ILE A 394 -79.92 55.03 36.59
N LYS A 395 -79.49 56.09 37.30
CA LYS A 395 -78.06 56.45 37.42
C LYS A 395 -77.24 55.34 38.10
N GLN A 396 -77.75 54.73 39.18
CA GLN A 396 -77.04 53.65 39.89
C GLN A 396 -76.80 52.41 39.03
N LYS A 397 -77.81 51.93 38.27
CA LYS A 397 -77.66 50.74 37.42
C LYS A 397 -76.66 50.91 36.27
N VAL A 398 -76.49 52.13 35.76
CA VAL A 398 -75.48 52.43 34.73
C VAL A 398 -74.06 52.36 35.31
N GLU A 399 -73.87 52.76 36.57
CA GLU A 399 -72.57 52.73 37.25
C GLU A 399 -72.14 51.28 37.61
N GLU A 400 -73.06 50.45 38.10
CA GLU A 400 -72.83 49.02 38.36
C GLU A 400 -72.43 48.24 37.09
N LEU A 401 -73.08 48.52 35.96
CA LEU A 401 -72.76 47.92 34.66
C LEU A 401 -71.44 48.43 34.06
N GLN A 402 -71.01 49.65 34.37
CA GLN A 402 -69.70 50.14 33.97
C GLN A 402 -68.56 49.57 34.82
N ASN A 403 -68.78 49.37 36.12
CA ASN A 403 -67.76 48.83 37.01
C ASN A 403 -67.55 47.32 36.79
N THR A 404 -68.61 46.51 36.65
CA THR A 404 -68.47 45.09 36.28
C THR A 404 -67.75 44.88 34.94
N ASN A 405 -67.93 45.78 33.96
CA ASN A 405 -67.21 45.73 32.68
C ASN A 405 -65.74 46.18 32.81
N LYS A 406 -65.42 47.12 33.70
CA LYS A 406 -64.03 47.43 34.09
C LYS A 406 -63.37 46.23 34.77
N ASP A 407 -64.04 45.60 35.73
CA ASP A 407 -63.47 44.50 36.52
C ASP A 407 -63.20 43.27 35.64
N GLN A 408 -64.11 42.93 34.72
CA GLN A 408 -63.86 41.90 33.69
C GLN A 408 -62.69 42.27 32.78
N ARG A 409 -62.55 43.54 32.35
CA ARG A 409 -61.38 43.99 31.57
C ARG A 409 -60.08 43.98 32.38
N VAL A 410 -60.13 44.29 33.67
CA VAL A 410 -58.98 44.21 34.58
C VAL A 410 -58.57 42.76 34.79
N GLU A 411 -59.51 41.85 35.03
CA GLU A 411 -59.24 40.42 35.18
C GLU A 411 -58.68 39.81 33.88
N LEU A 412 -59.20 40.21 32.71
CA LEU A 412 -58.71 39.75 31.41
C LEU A 412 -57.32 40.33 31.11
N ASN A 413 -57.05 41.60 31.44
CA ASN A 413 -55.70 42.18 31.38
C ASN A 413 -54.74 41.54 32.38
N GLN A 414 -55.17 41.21 33.60
CA GLN A 414 -54.34 40.48 34.58
C GLN A 414 -54.01 39.07 34.07
N LYS A 415 -54.98 38.36 33.46
CA LYS A 415 -54.75 37.08 32.79
C LYS A 415 -53.83 37.22 31.56
N LEU A 416 -53.86 38.35 30.85
CA LEU A 416 -52.93 38.65 29.75
C LEU A 416 -51.52 38.92 30.28
N ILE A 417 -51.39 39.75 31.32
CA ILE A 417 -50.13 40.09 31.99
C ILE A 417 -49.50 38.84 32.62
N LEU A 418 -50.30 37.96 33.24
CA LEU A 418 -49.85 36.66 33.75
C LEU A 418 -49.40 35.74 32.61
N LYS A 419 -50.11 35.69 31.47
CA LYS A 419 -49.64 34.96 30.29
C LYS A 419 -48.33 35.54 29.74
N ASP A 420 -48.20 36.85 29.62
CA ASP A 420 -46.97 37.51 29.18
C ASP A 420 -45.82 37.32 30.18
N PHE A 421 -46.13 37.28 31.48
CA PHE A 421 -45.15 36.94 32.52
C PHE A 421 -44.69 35.48 32.37
N MET A 422 -45.63 34.52 32.26
CA MET A 422 -45.31 33.11 31.99
C MET A 422 -44.58 32.91 30.65
N ILE A 423 -44.86 33.71 29.62
CA ILE A 423 -44.15 33.69 28.33
C ILE A 423 -42.72 34.24 28.49
N LYS A 424 -42.54 35.34 29.23
CA LYS A 424 -41.21 35.89 29.57
C LYS A 424 -40.41 34.94 30.45
N GLU A 425 -41.06 34.27 31.39
CA GLU A 425 -40.52 33.22 32.26
C GLU A 425 -40.11 32.00 31.44
N LYS A 426 -40.99 31.45 30.58
CA LYS A 426 -40.65 30.38 29.60
C LYS A 426 -39.50 30.76 28.66
N GLN A 427 -39.41 32.03 28.27
CA GLN A 427 -38.29 32.55 27.48
C GLN A 427 -37.01 32.70 28.32
N LEU A 428 -37.11 32.99 29.62
CA LEU A 428 -36.00 33.05 30.56
C LEU A 428 -35.49 31.64 30.90
N GLU A 429 -36.37 30.69 31.21
CA GLU A 429 -36.09 29.25 31.31
C GLU A 429 -35.36 28.77 30.05
N LYS A 430 -35.89 29.09 28.85
CA LYS A 430 -35.26 28.72 27.57
C LYS A 430 -33.87 29.36 27.38
N LYS A 431 -33.67 30.61 27.81
CA LYS A 431 -32.35 31.27 27.80
C LYS A 431 -31.39 30.60 28.79
N GLN A 432 -31.83 30.35 30.02
CA GLN A 432 -31.05 29.66 31.06
C GLN A 432 -30.69 28.23 30.64
N LEU A 433 -31.61 27.49 30.01
CA LEU A 433 -31.34 26.15 29.48
C LEU A 433 -30.32 26.20 28.32
N LEU A 434 -30.45 27.14 27.39
CA LEU A 434 -29.47 27.36 26.32
C LEU A 434 -28.11 27.80 26.86
N GLU A 435 -28.07 28.57 27.94
CA GLU A 435 -26.87 28.99 28.64
C GLU A 435 -26.23 27.84 29.43
N GLN A 436 -27.04 26.99 30.08
CA GLN A 436 -26.59 25.76 30.72
C GLN A 436 -26.04 24.75 29.69
N ILE A 437 -26.65 24.64 28.52
CA ILE A 437 -26.14 23.85 27.38
C ILE A 437 -24.82 24.45 26.86
N LYS A 438 -24.70 25.78 26.74
CA LYS A 438 -23.42 26.45 26.42
C LYS A 438 -22.37 26.21 27.49
N LEU A 439 -22.71 26.27 28.78
CA LEU A 439 -21.80 26.00 29.90
C LEU A 439 -21.35 24.54 29.92
N GLN A 440 -22.25 23.58 29.71
CA GLN A 440 -21.88 22.17 29.53
C GLN A 440 -21.04 21.93 28.27
N GLY A 441 -21.32 22.65 27.18
CA GLY A 441 -20.51 22.63 25.96
C GLY A 441 -19.10 23.16 26.22
N ASN A 442 -18.98 24.29 26.91
CA ASN A 442 -17.72 24.90 27.32
C ASN A 442 -16.96 24.03 28.33
N GLN A 443 -17.64 23.35 29.26
CA GLN A 443 -17.04 22.35 30.15
C GLN A 443 -16.55 21.13 29.35
N LYS A 444 -17.34 20.60 28.40
CA LYS A 444 -16.91 19.52 27.51
C LYS A 444 -15.70 19.93 26.65
N MET A 445 -15.65 21.17 26.16
CA MET A 445 -14.49 21.71 25.44
C MET A 445 -13.29 21.96 26.35
N LYS A 446 -13.48 22.45 27.57
CA LYS A 446 -12.41 22.61 28.59
C LYS A 446 -11.85 21.26 29.00
N ASN A 447 -12.69 20.24 29.16
CA ASN A 447 -12.29 18.86 29.48
C ASN A 447 -11.59 18.19 28.28
N LYS A 448 -12.05 18.42 27.04
CA LYS A 448 -11.32 18.01 25.83
C LYS A 448 -9.96 18.69 25.72
N LYS A 449 -9.88 20.00 25.97
CA LYS A 449 -8.61 20.75 25.98
C LYS A 449 -7.67 20.21 27.07
N LEU A 450 -8.17 20.00 28.29
CA LEU A 450 -7.41 19.43 29.40
C LEU A 450 -6.97 17.98 29.15
N ALA A 451 -7.77 17.18 28.45
CA ALA A 451 -7.38 15.83 28.04
C ALA A 451 -6.30 15.85 26.95
N LEU A 452 -6.40 16.74 25.96
CA LEU A 452 -5.35 16.97 24.96
C LEU A 452 -4.07 17.52 25.58
N GLU A 453 -4.18 18.41 26.56
CA GLU A 453 -3.08 19.01 27.30
C GLU A 453 -2.38 17.98 28.20
N LYS A 454 -3.13 17.10 28.89
CA LYS A 454 -2.59 15.93 29.60
C LYS A 454 -1.95 14.92 28.65
N LEU A 455 -2.51 14.68 27.48
CA LEU A 455 -1.94 13.79 26.46
C LEU A 455 -0.64 14.37 25.88
N TYR A 456 -0.61 15.67 25.62
CA TYR A 456 0.59 16.39 25.21
C TYR A 456 1.67 16.40 26.30
N GLN A 457 1.31 16.62 27.57
CA GLN A 457 2.24 16.50 28.70
C GLN A 457 2.74 15.07 28.89
N LYS A 458 1.90 14.04 28.67
CA LYS A 458 2.30 12.63 28.66
C LYS A 458 3.31 12.36 27.55
N GLN A 459 3.04 12.80 26.32
CA GLN A 459 3.98 12.69 25.19
C GLN A 459 5.28 13.47 25.43
N LEU A 460 5.21 14.64 26.09
CA LEU A 460 6.39 15.43 26.45
C LEU A 460 7.23 14.72 27.51
N MET A 461 6.59 14.14 28.53
CA MET A 461 7.23 13.32 29.57
C MET A 461 7.83 12.04 28.97
N GLU A 462 7.11 11.34 28.10
CA GLU A 462 7.60 10.17 27.36
C GLU A 462 8.83 10.54 26.50
N ARG A 463 8.79 11.69 25.81
CA ARG A 463 9.93 12.20 25.04
C ARG A 463 11.10 12.64 25.95
N GLN A 464 10.82 13.12 27.16
CA GLN A 464 11.84 13.42 28.18
C GLN A 464 12.43 12.15 28.79
N LEU A 465 11.64 11.11 29.03
CA LEU A 465 12.09 9.79 29.51
C LEU A 465 12.86 9.03 28.43
N LEU A 466 12.46 9.14 27.16
CA LEU A 466 13.23 8.66 26.01
C LEU A 466 14.56 9.42 25.88
N LYS A 467 14.57 10.75 26.05
CA LYS A 467 15.82 11.53 26.13
C LYS A 467 16.66 11.18 27.35
N ALA A 468 16.07 10.91 28.51
CA ALA A 468 16.78 10.50 29.71
C ALA A 468 17.41 9.12 29.51
N SER A 469 16.64 8.13 29.05
CA SER A 469 17.16 6.78 28.75
C SER A 469 18.17 6.78 27.60
N TYR A 470 18.02 7.64 26.59
CA TYR A 470 19.03 7.86 25.55
C TYR A 470 20.28 8.52 26.12
N ASN A 471 20.15 9.51 27.00
CA ASN A 471 21.27 10.15 27.69
C ASN A 471 21.92 9.24 28.75
N GLU A 472 21.20 8.26 29.31
CA GLU A 472 21.75 7.20 30.16
C GLU A 472 22.49 6.16 29.33
N LYS A 473 21.96 5.77 28.16
CA LYS A 473 22.68 4.93 27.19
C LYS A 473 23.91 5.63 26.61
N LEU A 474 23.85 6.95 26.39
CA LEU A 474 25.01 7.77 26.08
C LEU A 474 25.98 7.78 27.27
N LYS A 475 25.54 8.11 28.50
CA LYS A 475 26.40 8.07 29.71
C LYS A 475 26.99 6.68 29.99
N TRP A 476 26.34 5.61 29.60
CA TRP A 476 26.84 4.24 29.71
C TRP A 476 27.89 3.94 28.63
N ASN A 477 27.64 4.34 27.38
CA ASN A 477 28.65 4.33 26.30
C ASN A 477 29.82 5.30 26.58
N GLU A 478 29.59 6.42 27.25
CA GLU A 478 30.59 7.37 27.69
C GLU A 478 31.36 6.80 28.88
N SER A 479 30.71 6.13 29.83
CA SER A 479 31.42 5.40 30.90
C SER A 479 32.30 4.28 30.35
N LEU A 480 31.85 3.59 29.30
CA LEU A 480 32.68 2.64 28.54
C LEU A 480 33.84 3.35 27.81
N LYS A 481 33.60 4.49 27.15
CA LYS A 481 34.64 5.30 26.49
C LYS A 481 35.59 6.02 27.45
N ILE A 482 35.19 6.32 28.68
CA ILE A 482 35.99 6.97 29.73
C ILE A 482 37.04 5.99 30.31
N SER A 483 36.87 4.67 30.10
CA SER A 483 37.98 3.72 30.26
C SER A 483 39.07 3.89 29.19
N HIS A 484 38.80 4.66 28.12
CA HIS A 484 39.59 4.65 26.90
C HIS A 484 39.56 5.99 26.13
N TYR A 485 39.75 7.13 26.81
CA TYR A 485 40.69 8.20 26.40
C TYR A 485 40.75 9.31 27.47
N GLN A 486 41.95 9.58 27.98
CA GLN A 486 42.35 10.91 28.46
C GLN A 486 42.92 11.67 27.25
N ASN A 487 42.97 13.02 27.32
CA ASN A 487 43.30 13.95 26.21
C ASN A 487 42.20 14.01 25.11
N GLU A 488 41.89 15.14 24.46
CA GLU A 488 42.23 16.59 24.61
C GLU A 488 40.89 17.38 24.60
N GLN A 489 40.61 18.34 25.49
CA GLN A 489 41.07 19.75 25.52
C GLN A 489 40.65 20.65 24.33
N ASN A 490 39.66 21.53 24.61
CA ASN A 490 39.37 22.85 24.03
C ASN A 490 39.05 23.02 22.52
N TRP A 491 37.89 23.66 22.23
CA TRP A 491 37.79 25.06 21.78
C TRP A 491 36.39 25.62 22.15
N ASN A 492 36.14 26.93 21.97
CA ASN A 492 35.22 27.70 22.82
C ASN A 492 34.31 28.71 22.07
N LEU A 493 33.11 29.01 22.65
CA LEU A 493 32.27 30.23 22.47
C LEU A 493 31.64 30.47 21.05
N ASP A 494 30.56 31.25 20.82
CA ASP A 494 29.69 32.01 21.74
C ASP A 494 28.23 32.33 21.27
N LEU A 495 27.42 32.82 22.22
CA LEU A 495 26.27 33.76 22.19
C LEU A 495 25.27 33.93 20.98
N ARG A 496 24.04 33.40 21.19
CA ARG A 496 22.74 34.14 21.38
C ARG A 496 22.09 34.99 20.23
N PRO A 497 20.81 35.45 20.39
CA PRO A 497 19.85 35.56 19.26
C PRO A 497 19.38 36.98 18.88
N SER A 498 18.58 37.08 17.80
CA SER A 498 17.76 38.26 17.46
C SER A 498 16.36 37.91 16.93
N THR A 499 15.41 38.82 17.16
CA THR A 499 14.00 38.75 16.70
C THR A 499 13.78 39.51 15.39
N GLY A 500 12.83 39.09 14.56
CA GLY A 500 12.41 39.85 13.38
C GLY A 500 11.00 39.49 12.88
N LEU A 501 10.04 40.40 13.01
CA LEU A 501 8.69 40.32 12.45
C LEU A 501 8.56 41.32 11.30
N SER A 502 8.04 40.90 10.14
CA SER A 502 7.55 41.81 9.10
C SER A 502 6.38 41.20 8.33
N LYS A 503 5.42 42.06 7.93
CA LYS A 503 4.28 41.71 7.08
C LYS A 503 4.34 42.54 5.80
N SER A 504 4.24 41.89 4.65
CA SER A 504 3.87 42.47 3.34
C SER A 504 3.41 41.33 2.44
N SER A 505 2.11 41.13 2.22
CA SER A 505 1.26 41.83 1.24
C SER A 505 1.67 41.53 -0.22
N PHE A 506 0.80 40.75 -0.90
CA PHE A 506 0.59 40.66 -2.36
C PHE A 506 1.71 41.11 -3.31
N ASP A 507 2.23 40.17 -4.11
CA ASP A 507 1.65 39.94 -5.45
C ASP A 507 1.96 38.52 -5.96
N ILE A 508 1.24 38.05 -7.00
CA ILE A 508 1.37 36.68 -7.55
C ILE A 508 1.76 36.72 -9.05
N PRO A 509 3.06 36.61 -9.39
CA PRO A 509 3.50 36.46 -10.77
C PRO A 509 3.51 34.99 -11.20
N ARG A 510 2.46 34.59 -11.94
CA ARG A 510 2.42 33.49 -12.95
C ARG A 510 3.44 32.34 -12.77
N VAL A 511 3.20 31.49 -11.78
CA VAL A 511 4.14 30.47 -11.27
C VAL A 511 4.27 29.24 -12.21
N GLN A 512 4.97 29.42 -13.34
CA GLN A 512 5.43 28.30 -14.18
C GLN A 512 6.94 28.36 -14.48
N SER A 513 7.51 29.52 -14.83
CA SER A 513 8.96 29.62 -15.06
C SER A 513 9.82 29.48 -13.79
N ALA A 514 9.25 29.82 -12.62
CA ALA A 514 9.92 29.69 -11.33
C ALA A 514 10.00 28.23 -10.82
N LEU A 515 9.10 27.35 -11.29
CA LEU A 515 9.10 25.94 -10.91
C LEU A 515 10.25 25.21 -11.63
N ASN A 516 10.37 25.41 -12.94
CA ASN A 516 11.42 24.78 -13.75
C ASN A 516 12.82 25.20 -13.27
N LYS A 517 13.04 26.50 -12.98
CA LYS A 517 14.30 27.00 -12.39
C LYS A 517 14.59 26.56 -10.95
N LYS A 518 13.62 25.94 -10.27
CA LYS A 518 13.88 25.17 -9.03
C LYS A 518 14.33 23.76 -9.36
N MET A 519 13.59 23.03 -10.21
CA MET A 519 13.94 21.66 -10.57
C MET A 519 15.33 21.57 -11.22
N GLU A 520 15.69 22.48 -12.14
CA GLU A 520 17.05 22.57 -12.72
C GLU A 520 18.15 22.72 -11.64
N LYS A 521 17.86 23.40 -10.52
CA LYS A 521 18.77 23.59 -9.38
C LYS A 521 18.78 22.42 -8.40
N GLU A 522 17.70 21.65 -8.33
CA GLU A 522 17.60 20.43 -7.53
C GLU A 522 18.25 19.26 -8.29
N GLU A 523 18.02 19.11 -9.59
CA GLU A 523 18.72 18.15 -10.46
C GLU A 523 20.23 18.38 -10.49
N THR A 524 20.71 19.62 -10.60
CA THR A 524 22.15 19.90 -10.55
C THR A 524 22.76 19.60 -9.18
N ARG A 525 22.05 19.89 -8.07
CA ARG A 525 22.47 19.50 -6.72
C ARG A 525 22.53 17.99 -6.53
N VAL A 526 21.49 17.25 -6.95
CA VAL A 526 21.45 15.78 -6.86
C VAL A 526 22.57 15.15 -7.71
N ASN A 527 22.78 15.64 -8.93
CA ASN A 527 23.89 15.18 -9.78
C ASN A 527 25.28 15.56 -9.23
N GLU A 528 25.40 16.58 -8.38
CA GLU A 528 26.65 16.94 -7.72
C GLU A 528 26.90 16.09 -6.46
N PHE A 529 25.86 15.91 -5.64
CA PHE A 529 25.85 15.01 -4.49
C PHE A 529 26.24 13.57 -4.89
N LEU A 530 25.65 13.05 -5.98
CA LEU A 530 25.91 11.71 -6.51
C LEU A 530 27.33 11.48 -7.06
N LYS A 531 28.15 12.53 -7.23
CA LYS A 531 29.58 12.39 -7.58
C LYS A 531 30.44 11.95 -6.38
N ASN A 532 29.99 12.17 -5.14
CA ASN A 532 30.70 11.72 -3.95
C ASN A 532 30.26 10.28 -3.59
N PRO A 533 31.18 9.28 -3.65
CA PRO A 533 30.81 7.89 -3.40
C PRO A 533 30.38 7.62 -1.95
N GLN A 534 30.90 8.34 -0.95
CA GLN A 534 30.50 8.16 0.45
C GLN A 534 29.05 8.61 0.65
N LYS A 535 28.72 9.82 0.18
CA LYS A 535 27.34 10.35 0.20
C LYS A 535 26.37 9.48 -0.59
N ARG A 536 26.84 8.86 -1.68
CA ARG A 536 26.05 7.89 -2.45
C ARG A 536 25.77 6.60 -1.66
N GLN A 537 26.73 6.08 -0.90
CA GLN A 537 26.51 4.95 0.01
C GLN A 537 25.52 5.34 1.11
N GLU A 538 25.74 6.46 1.81
CA GLU A 538 24.85 6.97 2.86
C GLU A 538 23.39 7.11 2.37
N PHE A 539 23.20 7.62 1.15
CA PHE A 539 21.89 7.72 0.49
C PHE A 539 21.26 6.34 0.22
N GLN A 540 22.02 5.37 -0.30
CA GLN A 540 21.53 4.01 -0.54
C GLN A 540 21.22 3.25 0.77
N GLU A 541 22.02 3.46 1.81
CA GLU A 541 21.75 2.89 3.14
C GLU A 541 20.46 3.48 3.73
N LEU A 542 20.25 4.79 3.56
CA LEU A 542 19.03 5.49 3.96
C LEU A 542 17.81 4.98 3.17
N GLU A 543 17.86 4.92 1.84
CA GLU A 543 16.78 4.37 1.00
C GLU A 543 16.38 2.96 1.42
N GLU A 544 17.35 2.07 1.70
CA GLU A 544 17.05 0.70 2.13
C GLU A 544 16.48 0.63 3.55
N ILE A 545 16.92 1.49 4.49
CA ILE A 545 16.32 1.61 5.82
C ILE A 545 14.86 2.11 5.71
N GLN A 546 14.63 3.13 4.89
CA GLN A 546 13.30 3.70 4.66
C GLN A 546 12.36 2.68 4.00
N HIS A 547 12.84 1.95 2.99
CA HIS A 547 12.08 0.88 2.36
C HIS A 547 11.73 -0.24 3.35
N GLN A 548 12.64 -0.62 4.24
CA GLN A 548 12.38 -1.59 5.31
C GLN A 548 11.37 -1.08 6.35
N GLU A 549 11.48 0.17 6.82
CA GLU A 549 10.46 0.78 7.70
C GLU A 549 9.08 0.78 7.04
N MET A 550 9.02 1.08 5.73
CA MET A 550 7.77 1.12 4.96
C MET A 550 7.14 -0.28 4.80
N ILE A 551 7.95 -1.30 4.47
CA ILE A 551 7.48 -2.70 4.38
C ILE A 551 6.94 -3.16 5.74
N GLN A 552 7.68 -2.93 6.83
CA GLN A 552 7.27 -3.34 8.18
C GLN A 552 5.94 -2.70 8.59
N LEU A 553 5.72 -1.41 8.28
CA LEU A 553 4.44 -0.74 8.54
C LEU A 553 3.30 -1.31 7.69
N ILE A 554 3.53 -1.61 6.41
CA ILE A 554 2.51 -2.19 5.52
C ILE A 554 2.15 -3.61 5.97
N GLU A 555 3.13 -4.47 6.29
CA GLU A 555 2.87 -5.82 6.81
C GLU A 555 2.12 -5.80 8.15
N TYR A 556 2.37 -4.80 8.99
CA TYR A 556 1.69 -4.63 10.26
C TYR A 556 0.22 -4.23 10.07
N GLU A 557 -0.06 -3.21 9.25
CA GLU A 557 -1.42 -2.77 8.96
C GLU A 557 -2.22 -3.83 8.17
N GLN A 558 -1.56 -4.66 7.34
CA GLN A 558 -2.17 -5.84 6.69
C GLN A 558 -2.62 -6.90 7.70
N LYS A 559 -1.79 -7.23 8.70
CA LYS A 559 -2.15 -8.18 9.77
C LYS A 559 -3.33 -7.67 10.60
N LEU A 560 -3.37 -6.37 10.89
CA LEU A 560 -4.55 -5.76 11.54
C LEU A 560 -5.79 -5.85 10.65
N GLU A 561 -5.67 -5.66 9.33
CA GLU A 561 -6.82 -5.80 8.42
C GLU A 561 -7.36 -7.24 8.37
N GLU A 562 -6.49 -8.26 8.36
CA GLU A 562 -6.92 -9.66 8.52
C GLU A 562 -7.67 -9.89 9.85
N GLU A 563 -7.21 -9.29 10.95
CA GLU A 563 -7.88 -9.38 12.25
C GLU A 563 -9.24 -8.66 12.26
N ARG A 564 -9.38 -7.53 11.55
CA ARG A 564 -10.66 -6.84 11.34
C ARG A 564 -11.63 -7.72 10.54
N GLU A 565 -11.19 -8.30 9.43
CA GLU A 565 -12.02 -9.18 8.60
C GLU A 565 -12.50 -10.42 9.37
N ARG A 566 -11.58 -11.09 10.09
CA ARG A 566 -11.92 -12.24 10.97
C ARG A 566 -12.94 -11.84 12.03
N THR A 567 -12.82 -10.64 12.60
CA THR A 567 -13.76 -10.09 13.59
C THR A 567 -15.13 -9.81 12.97
N MET A 568 -15.17 -9.18 11.78
CA MET A 568 -16.41 -8.90 11.03
C MET A 568 -17.18 -10.17 10.64
N PHE A 569 -16.46 -11.26 10.38
CA PHE A 569 -17.04 -12.56 10.04
C PHE A 569 -17.66 -13.29 11.24
N GLN A 570 -17.14 -13.07 12.45
CA GLN A 570 -17.61 -13.75 13.68
C GLN A 570 -18.90 -13.15 14.27
N ILE A 571 -19.34 -11.96 13.83
CA ILE A 571 -20.40 -11.20 14.48
C ILE A 571 -21.73 -11.33 13.74
N GLU A 572 -22.63 -12.18 14.27
CA GLU A 572 -23.97 -12.40 13.70
C GLU A 572 -24.93 -11.20 13.88
N ASN A 573 -24.61 -10.22 14.75
CA ASN A 573 -25.45 -9.06 14.98
C ASN A 573 -25.11 -7.90 14.02
N TYR A 574 -25.96 -7.72 13.01
CA TYR A 574 -25.84 -6.65 12.01
C TYR A 574 -25.67 -5.23 12.58
N GLN A 575 -26.28 -4.88 13.72
CA GLN A 575 -26.11 -3.55 14.31
C GLN A 575 -24.70 -3.33 14.88
N GLU A 576 -24.12 -4.36 15.49
CA GLU A 576 -22.74 -4.30 16.01
C GLU A 576 -21.72 -4.40 14.87
N GLN A 577 -22.01 -5.21 13.83
CA GLN A 577 -21.24 -5.26 12.59
C GLN A 577 -21.17 -3.89 11.90
N MET A 578 -22.32 -3.20 11.75
CA MET A 578 -22.38 -1.82 11.20
C MET A 578 -21.76 -0.75 12.11
N ARG A 579 -21.53 -1.04 13.39
CA ARG A 579 -20.79 -0.18 14.33
C ARG A 579 -19.29 -0.42 14.20
N LEU A 580 -18.86 -1.67 14.08
CA LEU A 580 -17.46 -2.05 13.93
C LEU A 580 -16.89 -1.64 12.57
N GLU A 581 -17.64 -1.78 11.48
CA GLU A 581 -17.19 -1.27 10.17
C GLU A 581 -16.86 0.23 10.21
N LYS A 582 -17.61 1.03 10.98
CA LYS A 582 -17.33 2.47 11.19
C LYS A 582 -16.10 2.73 12.07
N ILE A 583 -15.77 1.81 12.97
CA ILE A 583 -14.54 1.88 13.77
C ILE A 583 -13.34 1.51 12.88
N PHE A 584 -13.46 0.44 12.11
CA PHE A 584 -12.45 -0.01 11.15
C PHE A 584 -12.25 1.00 10.00
N GLU A 585 -13.27 1.72 9.56
CA GLU A 585 -13.12 2.84 8.61
C GLU A 585 -12.28 3.99 9.19
N ILE A 586 -12.41 4.28 10.50
CA ILE A 586 -11.58 5.27 11.21
C ILE A 586 -10.14 4.76 11.35
N GLU A 587 -9.96 3.47 11.68
CA GLU A 587 -8.63 2.85 11.78
C GLU A 587 -7.90 2.81 10.43
N ARG A 588 -8.56 2.38 9.34
CA ARG A 588 -8.00 2.41 7.97
C ARG A 588 -7.55 3.83 7.57
N LYS A 589 -8.32 4.86 7.92
CA LYS A 589 -7.94 6.28 7.72
C LYS A 589 -6.74 6.69 8.58
N GLN A 590 -6.60 6.13 9.77
CA GLN A 590 -5.42 6.35 10.62
C GLN A 590 -4.18 5.59 10.12
N ALA A 591 -4.33 4.37 9.61
CA ALA A 591 -3.28 3.60 8.93
C ALA A 591 -2.73 4.36 7.70
N GLN A 592 -3.61 4.84 6.82
CA GLN A 592 -3.24 5.68 5.68
C GLN A 592 -2.50 6.96 6.13
N LYS A 593 -2.90 7.55 7.25
CA LYS A 593 -2.20 8.70 7.85
C LYS A 593 -0.83 8.31 8.41
N ASN A 594 -0.69 7.14 9.04
CA ASN A 594 0.59 6.62 9.54
C ASN A 594 1.59 6.44 8.39
N ILE A 595 1.16 5.76 7.31
CA ILE A 595 1.96 5.55 6.09
C ILE A 595 2.38 6.90 5.48
N ARG A 596 1.45 7.84 5.33
CA ARG A 596 1.77 9.18 4.77
C ARG A 596 2.70 10.00 5.67
N ASN A 597 2.58 9.90 6.99
CA ASN A 597 3.52 10.55 7.92
C ASN A 597 4.92 9.93 7.82
N LEU A 598 5.01 8.61 7.59
CA LEU A 598 6.27 7.90 7.41
C LEU A 598 6.94 8.32 6.08
N GLN A 599 6.18 8.41 4.99
CA GLN A 599 6.65 8.97 3.71
C GLN A 599 7.21 10.39 3.90
N ILE A 600 6.47 11.30 4.54
CA ILE A 600 6.93 12.68 4.78
C ILE A 600 8.20 12.74 5.67
N LYS A 601 8.36 11.80 6.62
CA LYS A 601 9.60 11.64 7.38
C LYS A 601 10.75 11.18 6.47
N HIS A 602 10.50 10.23 5.57
CA HIS A 602 11.48 9.71 4.63
C HIS A 602 11.93 10.78 3.63
N ASP A 603 10.99 11.51 3.04
CA ASP A 603 11.24 12.66 2.17
C ASP A 603 12.12 13.70 2.87
N TYR A 604 11.79 14.05 4.12
CA TYR A 604 12.56 15.02 4.92
C TYR A 604 13.99 14.55 5.24
N GLN A 605 14.19 13.26 5.52
CA GLN A 605 15.53 12.70 5.73
C GLN A 605 16.37 12.73 4.44
N ILE A 606 15.74 12.54 3.28
CA ILE A 606 16.39 12.67 1.96
C ILE A 606 16.75 14.14 1.70
N GLU A 607 15.84 15.09 1.96
CA GLU A 607 16.13 16.53 1.86
C GLU A 607 17.25 16.96 2.82
N GLU A 608 17.25 16.48 4.07
CA GLU A 608 18.27 16.77 5.08
C GLU A 608 19.65 16.28 4.60
N LEU A 609 19.75 15.02 4.15
CA LEU A 609 20.99 14.46 3.62
C LEU A 609 21.48 15.20 2.36
N LEU A 610 20.60 15.47 1.39
CA LEU A 610 20.92 16.24 0.17
C LEU A 610 21.26 17.72 0.43
N SER A 611 20.96 18.24 1.63
CA SER A 611 21.31 19.61 2.02
C SER A 611 22.72 19.76 2.62
N THR A 612 23.31 18.64 3.04
CA THR A 612 24.69 18.54 3.57
C THR A 612 25.72 18.23 2.50
#